data_AF-A0A7C5N4N1-F1
#
_entry.id   AF-A0A7C5N4N1-F1
#
_cell.length_a   1.000
_cell.length_b   1.000
_cell.length_c   1.000
_cell.angle_alpha   90.00
_cell.angle_beta   90.00
_cell.angle_gamma   90.00
#
_symmetry.space_group_name_H-M   'P 1'
#
loop_
_entity.id
_entity.type
_entity.pdbx_description
1 polymer ?
#
loop_
_entity_poly.entity_id
_entity_poly.type
_entity_poly.pdbx_seq_one_letter_code
_entity_poly.pdbx_strand_id
1 'polypeptide(L)'
;METVKVSIASPEAATSIVAASNMYTFTVLPIESSALGKAFPFVSAFTLMVKPLKVLVRFFTTLREITGKREETLEFPDGENVTVEKVLGKLAERYGKGFVEYVYDSKTGKVKGFLQFLINGRSASTLKGLETELADGDVLAIIPPVGGG
;
A
#
# COMPACT_ATOMS: atom_id res chain seq x y z
N MET A 1 9.94 22.46 18.02
CA MET A 1 9.73 21.00 18.04
C MET A 1 10.68 20.42 19.07
N GLU A 2 10.13 19.98 20.20
CA GLU A 2 10.89 19.47 21.34
C GLU A 2 11.18 17.97 21.12
N THR A 3 12.45 17.59 21.25
CA THR A 3 12.86 16.18 21.10
C THR A 3 12.87 15.54 22.47
N VAL A 4 11.89 14.68 22.75
CA VAL A 4 11.81 13.95 24.02
C VAL A 4 12.59 12.65 23.90
N LYS A 5 13.68 12.52 24.67
CA LYS A 5 14.43 11.26 24.79
C LYS A 5 13.72 10.38 25.82
N VAL A 6 13.17 9.25 25.40
CA VAL A 6 12.53 8.29 26.31
C VAL A 6 13.37 7.02 26.39
N SER A 7 13.74 6.63 27.61
CA SER A 7 14.34 5.32 27.91
C SER A 7 13.24 4.38 28.39
N ILE A 8 13.06 3.28 27.66
CA ILE A 8 12.01 2.29 27.94
C ILE A 8 12.52 1.34 29.04
N ALA A 9 12.17 1.63 30.29
CA ALA A 9 12.56 0.83 31.45
C ALA A 9 11.43 -0.09 31.98
N SER A 10 10.21 0.00 31.43
CA SER A 10 9.04 -0.80 31.86
C SER A 10 7.99 -0.91 30.74
N PRO A 11 7.20 -2.00 30.69
CA PRO A 11 6.09 -2.19 29.75
C PRO A 11 5.03 -1.07 29.76
N GLU A 12 4.72 -0.48 30.91
CA GLU A 12 3.73 0.61 31.03
C GLU A 12 4.22 1.91 30.36
N ALA A 13 5.54 2.11 30.32
CA ALA A 13 6.14 3.23 29.62
C ALA A 13 6.01 3.05 28.09
N ALA A 14 6.05 1.81 27.59
CA ALA A 14 5.90 1.52 26.16
C ALA A 14 4.48 1.82 25.65
N THR A 15 3.44 1.41 26.38
CA THR A 15 2.04 1.72 26.04
C THR A 15 1.76 3.23 26.06
N SER A 16 2.36 3.94 27.01
CA SER A 16 2.20 5.40 27.13
C SER A 16 2.84 6.17 25.97
N ILE A 17 3.94 5.67 25.40
CA ILE A 17 4.62 6.27 24.23
C ILE A 17 3.78 6.09 22.96
N VAL A 18 3.15 4.92 22.78
CA VAL A 18 2.29 4.62 21.61
C VAL A 18 1.01 5.46 21.63
N ALA A 19 0.43 5.74 22.81
CA ALA A 19 -0.74 6.62 22.91
C ALA A 19 -0.43 8.10 22.55
N ALA A 20 0.83 8.53 22.68
CA ALA A 20 1.27 9.90 22.41
C ALA A 20 1.71 10.14 20.94
N SER A 21 1.72 9.13 20.08
CA SER A 21 2.28 9.22 18.73
C SER A 21 1.43 10.00 17.71
N ASN A 22 0.28 10.55 18.11
CA ASN A 22 -0.48 11.49 17.28
C ASN A 22 0.03 12.94 17.32
N MET A 23 1.15 13.25 18.02
CA MET A 23 1.78 14.58 17.99
C MET A 23 3.31 14.61 17.83
N TYR A 24 4.04 13.48 17.91
CA TYR A 24 5.51 13.49 17.90
C TYR A 24 6.11 12.34 17.07
N THR A 25 7.19 12.62 16.34
CA THR A 25 8.06 11.61 15.72
C THR A 25 9.04 11.06 16.75
N PHE A 26 9.02 9.75 16.98
CA PHE A 26 9.93 9.07 17.91
C PHE A 26 11.01 8.30 17.14
N THR A 27 12.29 8.52 17.49
CA THR A 27 13.42 7.71 17.01
C THR A 27 13.80 6.71 18.09
N VAL A 28 13.60 5.42 17.84
CA VAL A 28 14.04 4.35 18.74
C VAL A 28 15.53 4.09 18.50
N LEU A 29 16.38 4.32 19.51
CA LEU A 29 17.80 3.96 19.41
C LEU A 29 17.95 2.42 19.37
N PRO A 30 18.88 1.87 18.56
CA PRO A 30 19.06 0.43 18.46
C PRO A 30 19.59 -0.11 19.79
N ILE A 31 18.78 -0.93 20.46
CA ILE A 31 19.21 -1.73 21.60
C ILE A 31 20.03 -2.89 21.02
N GLU A 32 21.24 -3.13 21.52
CA GLU A 32 22.10 -4.22 21.07
C GLU A 32 21.33 -5.56 21.02
N SER A 33 21.33 -6.15 19.82
CA SER A 33 20.51 -7.30 19.40
C SER A 33 20.62 -8.54 20.31
N SER A 34 21.67 -8.66 21.11
CA SER A 34 21.94 -9.83 21.97
C SER A 34 21.04 -9.96 23.20
N ALA A 35 20.41 -8.87 23.67
CA ALA A 35 19.48 -8.90 24.81
C ALA A 35 17.99 -9.07 24.39
N LEU A 36 17.67 -8.86 23.11
CA LEU A 36 16.31 -8.74 22.59
C LEU A 36 15.54 -10.07 22.60
N GLY A 37 16.23 -11.18 22.34
CA GLY A 37 15.60 -12.50 22.19
C GLY A 37 15.15 -13.18 23.48
N LYS A 38 15.61 -12.71 24.65
CA LYS A 38 15.30 -13.33 25.96
C LYS A 38 14.46 -12.44 26.88
N ALA A 39 14.57 -11.13 26.79
CA ALA A 39 13.95 -10.21 27.74
C ALA A 39 12.54 -9.73 27.32
N PHE A 40 12.20 -9.76 26.02
CA PHE A 40 10.95 -9.18 25.53
C PHE A 40 10.34 -9.98 24.37
N PRO A 41 9.65 -11.11 24.63
CA PRO A 41 8.88 -11.81 23.59
C PRO A 41 7.80 -10.91 22.96
N PHE A 42 7.38 -9.85 23.66
CA PHE A 42 6.37 -8.91 23.20
C PHE A 42 6.83 -8.03 22.03
N VAL A 43 8.13 -7.69 21.91
CA VAL A 43 8.61 -6.84 20.81
C VAL A 43 8.48 -7.57 19.47
N SER A 44 8.78 -8.88 19.44
CA SER A 44 8.59 -9.70 18.24
C SER A 44 7.12 -9.84 17.86
N ALA A 45 6.22 -9.92 18.84
CA ALA A 45 4.77 -9.96 18.59
C ALA A 45 4.23 -8.59 18.15
N PHE A 46 4.80 -7.50 18.65
CA PHE A 46 4.41 -6.13 18.32
C PHE A 46 4.82 -5.75 16.88
N THR A 47 6.01 -6.16 16.42
CA THR A 47 6.38 -6.07 14.99
C THR A 47 5.44 -6.90 14.11
N LEU A 48 4.92 -8.03 14.61
CA LEU A 48 3.92 -8.84 13.91
C LEU A 48 2.52 -8.19 13.85
N MET A 49 2.26 -7.17 14.67
CA MET A 49 0.96 -6.51 14.79
C MET A 49 0.77 -5.36 13.78
N VAL A 50 1.80 -5.01 13.02
CA VAL A 50 1.74 -4.02 11.92
C VAL A 50 1.90 -4.77 10.60
N LYS A 51 0.85 -5.47 10.16
CA LYS A 51 0.89 -6.21 8.90
C LYS A 51 0.58 -5.24 7.75
N PRO A 52 1.49 -4.99 6.81
CA PRO A 52 1.20 -4.11 5.68
C PRO A 52 0.09 -4.72 4.83
N LEU A 53 -0.81 -3.87 4.34
CA LEU A 53 -1.88 -4.26 3.42
C LEU A 53 -1.28 -4.57 2.06
N LYS A 54 -1.53 -5.77 1.54
CA LYS A 54 -0.99 -6.22 0.26
C LYS A 54 -2.08 -6.30 -0.80
N VAL A 55 -1.88 -5.63 -1.92
CA VAL A 55 -2.76 -5.75 -3.11
C VAL A 55 -1.97 -6.40 -4.24
N LEU A 56 -2.50 -7.47 -4.81
CA LEU A 56 -1.95 -8.08 -6.02
C LEU A 56 -2.55 -7.40 -7.25
N VAL A 57 -1.72 -6.71 -8.03
CA VAL A 57 -2.13 -6.09 -9.29
C VAL A 57 -1.83 -7.02 -10.45
N ARG A 58 -2.82 -7.33 -11.29
CA ARG A 58 -2.67 -8.14 -12.50
C ARG A 58 -2.75 -7.28 -13.76
N PHE A 59 -1.75 -7.44 -14.62
CA PHE A 59 -1.61 -6.71 -15.88
C PHE A 59 -1.96 -7.59 -17.08
N PHE A 60 -2.49 -6.97 -18.13
CA PHE A 60 -2.91 -7.62 -19.36
C PHE A 60 -2.44 -6.83 -20.58
N THR A 61 -2.24 -7.54 -21.70
CA THR A 61 -1.89 -6.98 -23.01
C THR A 61 -0.84 -5.86 -22.92
N THR A 62 -1.16 -4.63 -23.33
CA THR A 62 -0.27 -3.48 -23.36
C THR A 62 0.31 -3.13 -21.99
N LEU A 63 -0.44 -3.35 -20.89
CA LEU A 63 0.09 -3.10 -19.55
C LEU A 63 1.19 -4.09 -19.17
N ARG A 64 1.22 -5.31 -19.74
CA ARG A 64 2.35 -6.23 -19.53
C ARG A 64 3.60 -5.74 -20.24
N GLU A 65 3.45 -5.13 -21.41
CA GLU A 65 4.56 -4.55 -22.16
C GLU A 65 5.12 -3.32 -21.43
N ILE A 66 4.23 -2.45 -20.93
CA ILE A 66 4.62 -1.25 -20.16
C ILE A 66 5.31 -1.62 -18.85
N THR A 67 4.78 -2.61 -18.12
CA THR A 67 5.31 -2.96 -16.79
C THR A 67 6.42 -4.02 -16.82
N GLY A 68 6.55 -4.77 -17.92
CA GLY A 68 7.40 -5.95 -18.01
C GLY A 68 6.95 -7.11 -17.12
N LYS A 69 5.75 -7.04 -16.52
CA LYS A 69 5.26 -8.01 -15.53
C LYS A 69 3.86 -8.51 -15.87
N ARG A 70 3.55 -9.74 -15.44
CA ARG A 70 2.18 -10.29 -15.49
C ARG A 70 1.37 -9.84 -14.28
N GLU A 71 2.02 -9.74 -13.13
CA GLU A 71 1.45 -9.27 -11.87
C GLU A 71 2.53 -8.71 -10.95
N GLU A 72 2.13 -7.90 -9.98
CA GLU A 72 3.00 -7.35 -8.94
C GLU A 72 2.20 -7.13 -7.64
N THR A 73 2.80 -7.44 -6.50
CA THR A 73 2.23 -7.09 -5.19
C THR A 73 2.69 -5.71 -4.77
N LEU A 74 1.74 -4.83 -4.43
CA LEU A 74 2.00 -3.56 -3.80
C LEU A 74 1.70 -3.65 -2.30
N GLU A 75 2.62 -3.16 -1.48
CA GLU A 75 2.46 -3.11 -0.02
C GLU A 75 2.16 -1.68 0.42
N PHE A 76 1.15 -1.53 1.26
CA PHE A 76 0.73 -0.26 1.85
C PHE A 76 0.88 -0.33 3.37
N PRO A 77 1.23 0.78 4.05
CA PRO A 77 1.18 0.89 5.49
C PRO A 77 -0.11 0.34 6.10
N ASP A 78 0.00 -0.29 7.27
CA ASP A 78 -1.15 -0.76 8.02
C ASP A 78 -2.09 0.40 8.41
N GLY A 79 -3.40 0.14 8.42
CA GLY A 79 -4.43 1.15 8.69
C GLY A 79 -4.61 2.23 7.62
N GLU A 80 -3.83 2.20 6.53
CA GLU A 80 -4.00 3.14 5.43
C GLU A 80 -5.27 2.82 4.62
N ASN A 81 -6.05 3.85 4.30
CA ASN A 81 -7.14 3.72 3.34
C ASN A 81 -6.56 3.59 1.92
N VAL A 82 -6.72 2.39 1.33
CA VAL A 82 -6.21 2.05 0.00
C VAL A 82 -7.38 1.90 -0.96
N THR A 83 -7.42 2.77 -1.97
CA THR A 83 -8.43 2.73 -3.04
C THR A 83 -7.82 2.30 -4.37
N VAL A 84 -8.66 1.97 -5.35
CA VAL A 84 -8.21 1.73 -6.73
C VAL A 84 -7.40 2.91 -7.27
N GLU A 85 -7.85 4.14 -7.06
CA GLU A 85 -7.11 5.35 -7.48
C GLU A 85 -5.70 5.40 -6.89
N LYS A 86 -5.58 5.08 -5.60
CA LYS A 86 -4.29 5.07 -4.90
C LYS A 86 -3.34 4.01 -5.41
N VAL A 87 -3.87 2.83 -5.75
CA VAL A 87 -3.09 1.78 -6.43
C VAL A 87 -2.59 2.28 -7.79
N LEU A 88 -3.45 2.93 -8.59
CA LEU A 88 -3.04 3.49 -9.88
C LEU A 88 -1.97 4.59 -9.74
N GLY A 89 -2.10 5.47 -8.74
CA GLY A 89 -1.10 6.48 -8.43
C GLY A 89 0.27 5.88 -8.10
N LYS A 90 0.29 4.85 -7.26
CA LYS A 90 1.54 4.14 -6.90
C LYS A 90 2.18 3.43 -8.10
N LEU A 91 1.37 2.90 -9.02
CA LEU A 91 1.87 2.33 -10.28
C LEU A 91 2.38 3.41 -11.23
N ALA A 92 1.73 4.56 -11.31
CA ALA A 92 2.18 5.70 -12.09
C ALA A 92 3.54 6.23 -11.61
N GLU A 93 3.74 6.34 -10.29
CA GLU A 93 5.03 6.70 -9.71
C GLU A 93 6.12 5.67 -10.03
N ARG A 94 5.76 4.38 -9.98
CA ARG A 94 6.70 3.26 -10.21
C ARG A 94 7.13 3.10 -11.66
N TYR A 95 6.18 3.17 -12.60
CA TYR A 95 6.41 2.88 -14.02
C TYR A 95 6.57 4.15 -14.88
N GLY A 96 6.27 5.32 -14.31
CA GLY A 96 6.53 6.61 -14.93
C GLY A 96 5.68 6.86 -16.18
N LYS A 97 6.27 7.63 -17.10
CA LYS A 97 5.57 8.28 -18.22
C LYS A 97 4.74 7.32 -19.08
N GLY A 98 5.27 6.16 -19.45
CA GLY A 98 4.56 5.21 -20.31
C GLY A 98 3.28 4.67 -19.67
N PHE A 99 3.30 4.42 -18.36
CA PHE A 99 2.10 4.03 -17.61
C PHE A 99 1.11 5.19 -17.50
N VAL A 100 1.61 6.38 -17.14
CA VAL A 100 0.77 7.58 -17.00
C VAL A 100 0.03 7.88 -18.30
N GLU A 101 0.73 7.92 -19.42
CA GLU A 101 0.15 8.21 -20.74
C GLU A 101 -0.85 7.15 -21.19
N TYR A 102 -0.71 5.91 -20.75
CA TYR A 102 -1.64 4.84 -21.08
C TYR A 102 -2.91 4.91 -20.21
N VAL A 103 -2.75 5.11 -18.90
CA VAL A 103 -3.85 5.03 -17.91
C VAL A 103 -4.62 6.33 -17.78
N TYR A 104 -3.97 7.48 -17.91
CA TYR A 104 -4.56 8.80 -17.68
C TYR A 104 -4.69 9.60 -18.97
N ASP A 105 -5.78 10.33 -19.10
CA ASP A 105 -5.98 11.31 -20.15
C ASP A 105 -5.14 12.56 -19.86
N SER A 106 -4.29 12.95 -20.80
CA SER A 106 -3.32 14.04 -20.61
C SER A 106 -3.96 15.43 -20.49
N LYS A 107 -5.21 15.61 -20.93
CA LYS A 107 -5.91 16.90 -20.87
C LYS A 107 -6.68 17.05 -19.57
N THR A 108 -7.33 15.97 -19.13
CA THR A 108 -8.24 15.99 -17.98
C THR A 108 -7.61 15.46 -16.70
N GLY A 109 -6.49 14.74 -16.79
CA GLY A 109 -5.87 14.02 -15.67
C GLY A 109 -6.70 12.83 -15.17
N LYS A 110 -7.83 12.52 -15.80
CA LYS A 110 -8.71 11.42 -15.39
C LYS A 110 -8.24 10.10 -15.95
N VAL A 111 -8.55 9.02 -15.24
CA VAL A 111 -8.35 7.65 -15.75
C VAL A 111 -9.18 7.47 -17.03
N LYS A 112 -8.56 6.90 -18.06
CA LYS A 112 -9.22 6.70 -19.36
C LYS A 112 -10.33 5.66 -19.24
N GLY A 113 -11.52 6.02 -19.72
CA GLY A 113 -12.74 5.22 -19.58
C GLY A 113 -12.75 3.89 -20.34
N PHE A 114 -11.77 3.61 -21.21
CA PHE A 114 -11.64 2.31 -21.85
C PHE A 114 -11.07 1.23 -20.93
N LEU A 115 -10.45 1.62 -19.82
CA LEU A 115 -9.88 0.68 -18.85
C LEU A 115 -10.97 0.18 -17.91
N GLN A 116 -11.04 -1.15 -17.75
CA GLN A 116 -11.88 -1.76 -16.73
C GLN A 116 -11.03 -2.21 -15.55
N PHE A 117 -11.57 -2.05 -14.35
CA PHE A 117 -10.91 -2.43 -13.10
C PHE A 117 -11.75 -3.51 -12.42
N LEU A 118 -11.16 -4.67 -12.20
CA LEU A 118 -11.83 -5.79 -11.52
C LEU A 118 -11.17 -6.06 -10.19
N ILE A 119 -11.96 -6.06 -9.13
CA ILE A 119 -11.54 -6.37 -7.76
C ILE A 119 -12.07 -7.76 -7.46
N ASN A 120 -11.17 -8.75 -7.34
CA ASN A 120 -11.53 -10.16 -7.18
C ASN A 120 -12.56 -10.64 -8.23
N GLY A 121 -12.42 -10.16 -9.47
CA GLY A 121 -13.31 -10.50 -10.59
C GLY A 121 -14.61 -9.67 -10.68
N ARG A 122 -14.87 -8.76 -9.75
CA ARG A 122 -16.05 -7.86 -9.77
C ARG A 122 -15.68 -6.48 -10.28
N SER A 123 -16.51 -5.88 -11.13
CA SER A 123 -16.23 -4.55 -11.68
C SER A 123 -16.26 -3.46 -10.62
N ALA A 124 -15.21 -2.66 -10.52
CA ALA A 124 -15.16 -1.50 -9.65
C ALA A 124 -16.26 -0.49 -9.99
N SER A 125 -16.67 -0.38 -11.26
CA SER A 125 -17.77 0.51 -11.68
C SER A 125 -19.14 0.13 -11.11
N THR A 126 -19.31 -1.13 -10.70
CA THR A 126 -20.53 -1.60 -10.01
C THR A 126 -20.46 -1.40 -8.49
N LEU A 127 -19.30 -0.93 -7.99
CA LEU A 127 -19.02 -0.60 -6.60
C LEU A 127 -18.93 0.93 -6.47
N LYS A 128 -17.80 1.47 -5.97
CA LYS A 128 -17.55 2.91 -5.84
C LYS A 128 -16.59 3.45 -6.90
N GLY A 129 -16.41 2.72 -8.01
CA GLY A 129 -15.47 3.09 -9.06
C GLY A 129 -14.04 3.15 -8.53
N LEU A 130 -13.33 4.24 -8.84
CA LEU A 130 -11.95 4.47 -8.40
C LEU A 130 -11.81 4.66 -6.88
N GLU A 131 -12.89 5.05 -6.19
CA GLU A 131 -12.95 5.19 -4.74
C GLU A 131 -13.22 3.85 -4.02
N THR A 132 -13.30 2.73 -4.76
CA THR A 132 -13.49 1.43 -4.13
C THR A 132 -12.26 1.10 -3.27
N GLU A 133 -12.50 0.87 -1.99
CA GLU A 133 -11.50 0.46 -1.01
C GLU A 133 -11.10 -1.00 -1.24
N LEU A 134 -9.81 -1.27 -1.05
CA LEU A 134 -9.19 -2.58 -1.21
C LEU A 134 -8.71 -3.11 0.15
N ALA A 135 -8.90 -4.39 0.38
CA ALA A 135 -8.47 -5.10 1.58
C ALA A 135 -7.14 -5.84 1.37
N ASP A 136 -6.53 -6.28 2.47
CA ASP A 136 -5.34 -7.14 2.43
C ASP A 136 -5.64 -8.45 1.68
N GLY A 137 -4.80 -8.75 0.69
CA GLY A 137 -4.94 -9.92 -0.18
C GLY A 137 -5.82 -9.70 -1.40
N ASP A 138 -6.43 -8.52 -1.58
CA ASP A 138 -7.26 -8.27 -2.76
C ASP A 138 -6.45 -8.29 -4.06
N VAL A 139 -7.12 -8.78 -5.11
CA VAL A 139 -6.58 -8.79 -6.47
C VAL A 139 -7.25 -7.72 -7.30
N LEU A 140 -6.47 -6.74 -7.76
CA LEU A 140 -6.88 -5.74 -8.72
C LEU A 140 -6.39 -6.12 -10.12
N ALA A 141 -7.30 -6.47 -11.03
CA ALA A 141 -6.99 -6.63 -12.43
C ALA A 141 -7.28 -5.34 -13.20
N ILE A 142 -6.30 -4.88 -13.99
CA ILE A 142 -6.47 -3.74 -14.91
C ILE A 142 -6.60 -4.30 -16.31
N ILE A 143 -7.79 -4.13 -16.89
CA ILE A 143 -8.18 -4.75 -18.16
C ILE A 143 -8.27 -3.68 -19.25
N PRO A 144 -7.29 -3.64 -20.16
CA PRO A 144 -7.41 -2.93 -21.44
C PRO A 144 -8.60 -3.40 -22.28
N PRO A 145 -9.07 -2.58 -23.23
CA PRO A 145 -10.02 -3.04 -24.25
C PRO A 145 -9.45 -4.27 -24.95
N VAL A 146 -10.28 -5.32 -25.03
CA VAL A 146 -9.96 -6.51 -25.81
C VAL A 146 -10.35 -6.26 -27.26
N GLY A 147 -9.37 -6.27 -28.16
CA GLY A 147 -9.63 -6.31 -29.59
C GLY A 147 -10.16 -7.70 -29.93
N GLY A 148 -11.41 -7.80 -30.36
CA GLY A 148 -11.95 -9.03 -30.94
C GLY A 148 -11.22 -9.34 -32.25
N GLY A 149 -10.65 -10.53 -32.33
CA GLY A 149 -10.33 -11.17 -33.61
C GLY A 149 -11.54 -11.95 -34.10
#